data_AF-A0A2V5WI71-F1
#
_entry.id   AF-A0A2V5WI71-F1
#
_cell.length_a   1.000
_cell.length_b   1.000
_cell.length_c   1.000
_cell.angle_alpha   90.00
_cell.angle_beta   90.00
_cell.angle_gamma   90.00
#
_symmetry.space_group_name_H-M   'P 1'
#
loop_
_entity.id
_entity.type
_entity.pdbx_description
1 polymer ?
#
loop_
_entity_poly.entity_id
_entity_poly.type
_entity_poly.pdbx_seq_one_letter_code
_entity_poly.pdbx_strand_id
1 'polypeptide(L)' 'MAQPTPPAAAKTAITPRRDEDFPEWYQQVIRAAAMAEPSDVRGCMVIRPWGYGIWENMQRQLDAMFRATGHRN' A
#
# COMPACT_ATOMS: atom_id res chain seq x y z
N MET A 1 -2.87 39.42 -17.69
CA MET A 1 -2.48 37.98 -17.66
C MET A 1 -2.25 37.58 -16.22
N ALA A 2 -3.30 37.19 -15.50
CA ALA A 2 -3.21 36.76 -14.10
C ALA A 2 -3.07 35.24 -14.08
N GLN A 3 -1.91 34.74 -13.65
CA GLN A 3 -1.68 33.32 -13.44
C GLN A 3 -2.55 32.83 -12.26
N PRO A 4 -3.20 31.66 -12.34
CA PRO A 4 -3.90 31.11 -11.19
C PRO A 4 -2.88 30.60 -10.18
N THR A 5 -2.98 31.05 -8.93
CA THR A 5 -2.21 30.55 -7.80
C THR A 5 -2.46 29.05 -7.62
N PRO A 6 -1.44 28.19 -7.49
CA PRO A 6 -1.66 26.79 -7.19
C PRO A 6 -2.32 26.68 -5.81
N PRO A 7 -3.39 25.88 -5.64
CA PRO A 7 -4.05 25.72 -4.36
C PRO A 7 -3.03 25.18 -3.36
N ALA A 8 -2.99 25.79 -2.16
CA ALA A 8 -2.13 25.38 -1.05
C ALA A 8 -2.18 23.86 -0.90
N ALA A 9 -1.08 23.20 -1.28
CA ALA A 9 -0.99 21.75 -1.31
C ALA A 9 -1.29 21.23 0.09
N ALA A 10 -2.40 20.50 0.23
CA ALA A 10 -2.71 19.79 1.46
C ALA A 10 -1.48 18.99 1.87
N LYS A 11 -0.96 19.23 3.07
CA LYS A 11 0.18 18.51 3.64
C LYS A 11 -0.23 17.05 3.85
N THR A 12 -0.20 16.24 2.79
CA THR A 12 -0.26 14.79 2.90
C THR A 12 1.09 14.30 3.41
N ALA A 13 1.07 13.32 4.32
CA ALA A 13 2.27 12.76 4.94
C ALA A 13 3.21 12.01 3.95
N ILE A 14 2.97 12.13 2.64
CA ILE A 14 3.61 11.40 1.56
C ILE A 14 3.97 12.42 0.47
N THR A 15 5.25 12.53 0.14
CA THR A 15 5.83 13.44 -0.87
C THR A 15 6.82 12.60 -1.67
N PRO A 16 6.60 12.22 -2.94
CA PRO A 16 5.96 12.94 -4.06
C PRO A 16 4.52 12.54 -4.34
N ARG A 17 3.83 13.22 -5.26
CA ARG A 17 2.47 12.83 -5.67
C ARG A 17 2.51 11.59 -6.59
N ARG A 18 1.41 10.82 -6.62
CA ARG A 18 1.26 9.59 -7.41
C ARG A 18 1.58 9.78 -8.91
N ASP A 19 1.32 10.97 -9.43
CA ASP A 19 1.50 11.40 -10.82
C ASP A 19 2.93 11.84 -11.17
N GLU A 20 3.76 12.12 -10.17
CA GLU A 20 5.14 12.60 -10.36
C GLU A 20 6.14 11.44 -10.27
N ASP A 21 6.10 10.65 -9.18
CA ASP A 21 6.94 9.48 -8.98
C ASP A 21 6.14 8.40 -8.26
N PHE A 22 5.56 7.50 -9.06
CA PHE A 22 4.77 6.39 -8.55
C PHE A 22 5.59 5.38 -7.72
N PRO A 23 6.79 4.94 -8.16
CA PRO A 23 7.63 4.04 -7.36
C PRO A 23 7.94 4.57 -5.95
N GLU A 24 8.37 5.84 -5.82
CA GLU A 24 8.71 6.43 -4.53
C GLU A 24 7.47 6.66 -3.67
N TRP A 25 6.39 7.18 -4.26
CA TRP A 25 5.11 7.37 -3.57
C TRP A 25 4.60 6.04 -2.98
N TYR A 26 4.65 4.95 -3.75
CA TYR A 26 4.21 3.64 -3.29
C TYR A 26 5.01 3.14 -2.08
N GLN A 27 6.34 3.30 -2.11
CA GLN A 27 7.19 2.94 -0.97
C GLN A 27 6.87 3.78 0.26
N GLN A 28 6.66 5.09 0.10
CA GLN A 28 6.31 5.96 1.22
C GLN A 28 4.93 5.64 1.80
N VAL A 29 3.93 5.33 0.96
CA VAL A 29 2.61 4.87 1.40
C VAL A 29 2.73 3.61 2.26
N ILE A 30 3.49 2.61 1.78
CA ILE A 30 3.67 1.34 2.50
C ILE A 30 4.34 1.57 3.86
N ARG A 31 5.38 2.43 3.91
CA ARG A 31 6.07 2.78 5.15
C ARG A 31 5.16 3.53 6.11
N ALA A 32 4.43 4.54 5.62
CA ALA A 32 3.51 5.38 6.41
C ALA A 32 2.32 4.59 6.96
N ALA A 33 1.78 3.64 6.18
CA ALA A 33 0.70 2.74 6.59
C ALA A 33 1.16 1.60 7.52
N ALA A 34 2.43 1.61 7.90
CA ALA A 34 3.06 0.57 8.69
C ALA A 34 2.90 -0.87 8.17
N MET A 35 2.72 -1.04 6.86
CA MET A 35 2.37 -2.34 6.27
C MET A 35 3.58 -3.24 6.06
N ALA A 36 4.69 -2.68 5.54
CA ALA A 36 5.91 -3.43 5.29
C ALA A 36 7.15 -2.53 5.35
N GLU A 37 8.29 -3.13 5.62
CA GLU A 37 9.60 -2.48 5.66
C GLU A 37 10.52 -3.08 4.57
N PRO A 38 11.41 -2.27 3.98
CA PRO A 38 12.43 -2.80 3.09
C PRO A 38 13.32 -3.79 3.85
N SER A 39 13.52 -4.99 3.30
CA SER A 39 14.49 -5.94 3.82
C SER A 39 15.90 -5.58 3.33
N ASP A 40 16.93 -5.99 4.07
CA ASP A 40 18.33 -5.90 3.64
C ASP A 40 18.61 -6.73 2.37
N VAL A 41 17.72 -7.68 2.04
CA VAL A 41 17.78 -8.45 0.80
C VAL A 41 17.03 -7.70 -0.30
N ARG A 42 17.74 -7.40 -1.39
CA ARG A 42 17.18 -6.74 -2.57
C ARG A 42 16.01 -7.56 -3.13
N GLY A 43 14.82 -6.97 -3.16
CA GLY A 43 13.59 -7.60 -3.63
C GLY A 43 12.77 -8.30 -2.53
N CYS A 44 13.26 -8.36 -1.30
CA CYS A 44 12.46 -8.84 -0.17
C CYS A 44 11.84 -7.65 0.60
N MET A 45 10.61 -7.84 1.06
CA MET A 45 9.93 -6.90 1.94
C MET A 45 9.51 -7.65 3.21
N VAL A 46 9.80 -7.06 4.37
CA VAL A 46 9.37 -7.61 5.66
C VAL A 46 7.97 -7.07 5.93
N ILE A 47 6.97 -7.95 5.90
CA ILE A 47 5.59 -7.58 6.21
C ILE A 47 5.46 -7.43 7.74
N ARG A 48 5.00 -6.27 8.19
CA ARG A 48 4.76 -6.01 9.62
C ARG A 48 3.44 -6.67 10.06
N PRO A 49 3.23 -6.92 11.37
CA PRO A 49 2.00 -7.57 11.87
C PRO A 49 0.70 -6.92 11.38
N TRP A 50 0.68 -5.60 11.22
CA TRP A 50 -0.47 -4.87 10.66
C TRP A 50 -0.73 -5.19 9.18
N GLY A 51 0.32 -5.25 8.35
CA GLY A 51 0.21 -5.67 6.95
C GLY A 51 -0.22 -7.13 6.81
N TYR A 52 0.24 -8.00 7.72
CA TYR A 52 -0.16 -9.40 7.75
C TYR A 52 -1.65 -9.56 8.10
N GLY A 53 -2.19 -8.76 9.02
CA GLY A 53 -3.62 -8.78 9.33
C GLY A 53 -4.52 -8.41 8.14
N ILE A 54 -4.07 -7.51 7.25
CA ILE A 54 -4.77 -7.21 5.99
C ILE A 54 -4.75 -8.44 5.08
N TRP A 55 -3.58 -9.08 4.95
CA TRP A 55 -3.44 -10.32 4.17
C TRP A 55 -4.36 -11.45 4.68
N GLU A 56 -4.40 -11.70 5.99
CA GLU A 56 -5.29 -12.72 6.58
C GLU A 56 -6.77 -12.42 6.30
N ASN A 57 -7.17 -11.15 6.35
CA ASN A 57 -8.53 -10.74 6.00
C ASN A 57 -8.86 -11.02 4.53
N MET A 58 -7.91 -10.78 3.61
CA MET A 58 -8.06 -11.11 2.19
C MET A 58 -8.13 -12.62 1.99
N GLN A 59 -7.21 -13.37 2.60
CA GLN A 59 -7.16 -14.82 2.52
C GLN A 59 -8.45 -15.45 3.06
N ARG A 60 -9.00 -14.97 4.19
CA ARG A 60 -10.25 -15.49 4.75
C ARG A 60 -11.44 -15.29 3.80
N GLN A 61 -11.52 -14.13 3.14
CA GLN A 61 -12.59 -13.87 2.17
C GLN A 61 -12.45 -14.77 0.94
N LEU A 62 -11.23 -14.91 0.42
CA LEU A 62 -10.95 -15.81 -0.70
C LEU A 62 -11.23 -17.27 -0.34
N ASP A 63 -10.82 -17.74 0.84
CA ASP A 63 -11.09 -19.10 1.31
C ASP A 63 -12.60 -19.36 1.44
N ALA A 64 -13.36 -18.40 1.97
CA ALA A 64 -14.82 -18.49 2.02
C ALA A 64 -15.45 -18.60 0.62
N MET A 65 -14.94 -17.84 -0.35
CA MET A 65 -15.38 -17.90 -1.74
C MET A 65 -15.03 -19.24 -2.40
N PHE A 66 -13.82 -19.76 -2.19
CA PHE A 66 -13.39 -21.05 -2.74
C PHE A 66 -14.15 -22.24 -2.14
N ARG A 67 -14.43 -22.19 -0.83
CA ARG A 67 -15.30 -23.18 -0.18
C ARG A 67 -16.72 -23.13 -0.75
N ALA A 68 -17.23 -21.94 -1.07
CA ALA A 68 -18.55 -21.78 -1.67
C ALA A 68 -18.62 -22.35 -3.09
N THR A 69 -17.52 -22.35 -3.85
CA THR A 69 -17.43 -22.98 -5.17
C THR A 69 -17.08 -24.48 -5.13
N GLY A 70 -17.00 -25.07 -3.93
CA GLY A 70 -16.78 -26.51 -3.76
C GLY A 70 -15.32 -26.96 -3.92
N HIS A 71 -14.38 -26.02 -4.01
CA HIS A 71 -12.95 -26.33 -4.05
C HIS A 71 -12.44 -26.57 -2.62
N ARG A 72 -11.83 -27.75 -2.39
CA ARG A 72 -11.04 -28.04 -1.18
C ARG A 72 -9.56 -27.83 -1.53
N ASN A 73 -8.89 -26.98 -0.74
CA ASN A 73 -7.42 -26.97 -0.64
C ASN A 73 -6.93 -28.25 0.07
#